data_AF-A0A7K1LC00-F1
#
_entry.id   AF-A0A7K1LC00-F1
#
_cell.length_a   1.000
_cell.length_b   1.000
_cell.length_c   1.000
_cell.angle_alpha   90.00
_cell.angle_beta   90.00
_cell.angle_gamma   90.00
#
_symmetry.space_group_name_H-M   'P 1'
#
loop_
_entity.id
_entity.type
_entity.pdbx_description
1 polymer ?
#
loop_
_entity_poly.entity_id
_entity_poly.type
_entity_poly.pdbx_seq_one_letter_code
_entity_poly.pdbx_strand_id
1 'polypeptide(L)'
;MSVLRRGAVSPGSPASTVVHAEASPYGSRRLIIETDGDVTAAYLRDARDSVVGAVWVANHGQAPEELDRSRLNSGSAPLLPRSHVGHPQGREALDAASLEVVWFEEGDGVAVLEAGDPLFVIPGWSDMGRGIPGYGRDATAQSPFVFPLAEEIEDFAPRIDRAREHWKTCRADGSWAEFQQSVLGHLLQRLGPGGHYWHDVGRQLAGGRPSVAPTVGVSERPPRGGREFTVLSTVGMSRQRMPTVELYEDDVAPYARIELAVASTLPSQRAGSIFPWLAQYPWRSVTWFAPGDVVKWYHEARTFPLGNGESAWEGVLLLEDPTRLAGPSAPALTGLTVQGDPVRWLWLVPITGEEHRFAKSDGSDALVRRLAQQGRSWVVS
;
A
#
# COMPACT_ATOMS: atom_id res chain seq x y z
N MET A 1 -12.05 24.46 14.25
CA MET A 1 -11.16 24.61 15.44
C MET A 1 -10.31 23.36 15.51
N SER A 2 -9.08 23.46 14.99
CA SER A 2 -8.14 22.34 14.84
C SER A 2 -7.46 22.10 16.19
N VAL A 3 -7.86 21.04 16.88
CA VAL A 3 -7.25 20.59 18.13
C VAL A 3 -6.39 19.39 17.77
N LEU A 4 -5.16 19.65 17.35
CA LEU A 4 -3.97 18.76 17.38
C LEU A 4 -2.89 19.45 16.53
N ARG A 5 -2.27 20.48 17.12
CA ARG A 5 -1.02 21.04 16.58
C ARG A 5 0.09 20.03 16.82
N ARG A 6 0.97 19.88 15.82
CA ARG A 6 2.28 19.23 15.90
C ARG A 6 3.00 19.66 17.18
N GLY A 7 3.11 18.75 18.15
CA GLY A 7 3.92 18.93 19.35
C GLY A 7 5.25 18.21 19.20
N ALA A 8 6.35 18.96 19.24
CA ALA A 8 7.62 18.41 19.67
C ALA A 8 7.48 17.99 21.15
N VAL A 9 8.01 16.81 21.49
CA VAL A 9 7.95 16.22 22.83
C VAL A 9 8.47 17.24 23.86
N SER A 10 7.59 17.72 24.73
CA SER A 10 7.98 18.49 25.93
C SER A 10 8.24 17.53 27.09
N PRO A 11 9.28 17.76 27.91
CA PRO A 11 9.65 16.87 29.00
C PRO A 11 8.72 17.13 30.20
N GLY A 12 7.64 16.37 30.29
CA GLY A 12 6.69 16.49 31.39
C GLY A 12 5.51 15.51 31.39
N SER A 13 5.43 14.57 30.45
CA SER A 13 4.43 13.49 30.48
C SER A 13 4.91 12.35 31.39
N PRO A 14 4.03 11.64 32.13
CA PRO A 14 4.39 10.35 32.72
C PRO A 14 4.97 9.48 31.61
N ALA A 15 6.11 8.82 31.88
CA ALA A 15 6.84 8.10 30.85
C ALA A 15 5.97 6.98 30.27
N SER A 16 5.45 7.16 29.05
CA SER A 16 4.72 6.10 28.37
C SER A 16 5.68 4.93 28.13
N THR A 17 5.18 3.73 28.37
CA THR A 17 5.91 2.48 28.14
C THR A 17 5.32 1.81 26.91
N VAL A 18 6.20 1.40 25.99
CA VAL A 18 5.80 0.64 24.80
C VAL A 18 5.45 -0.79 25.22
N VAL A 19 4.20 -1.18 25.01
CA VAL A 19 3.69 -2.55 25.22
C VAL A 19 4.09 -3.42 24.04
N HIS A 20 3.88 -2.94 22.82
CA HIS A 20 4.24 -3.64 21.59
C HIS A 20 4.61 -2.66 20.47
N ALA A 21 5.51 -3.06 19.59
CA ALA A 21 5.88 -2.28 18.42
C ALA A 21 6.20 -3.20 17.24
N GLU A 22 5.59 -2.92 16.09
CA GLU A 22 5.78 -3.74 14.90
C GLU A 22 5.74 -2.88 13.63
N ALA A 23 6.63 -3.16 12.68
CA ALA A 23 6.60 -2.53 11.37
C ALA A 23 5.72 -3.34 10.41
N SER A 24 5.01 -2.63 9.53
CA SER A 24 4.31 -3.25 8.41
C SER A 24 5.25 -4.09 7.55
N PRO A 25 4.74 -5.11 6.83
CA PRO A 25 5.53 -5.94 5.92
C PRO A 25 6.30 -5.15 4.85
N TYR A 26 5.85 -3.93 4.56
CA TYR A 26 6.43 -3.00 3.57
C TYR A 26 7.38 -1.97 4.20
N GLY A 27 7.43 -1.87 5.52
CA GLY A 27 8.23 -0.88 6.26
C GLY A 27 7.75 0.57 6.12
N SER A 28 6.58 0.81 5.51
CA SER A 28 6.02 2.14 5.29
C SER A 28 5.19 2.65 6.48
N ARG A 29 4.64 1.71 7.27
CA ARG A 29 3.94 1.97 8.54
C ARG A 29 4.58 1.24 9.71
N ARG A 30 4.35 1.77 10.92
CA ARG A 30 4.72 1.15 12.20
C ARG A 30 3.57 1.28 13.20
N LEU A 31 3.13 0.16 13.75
CA LEU A 31 2.23 0.11 14.89
C LEU A 31 3.04 0.29 16.17
N ILE A 32 2.56 1.16 17.07
CA ILE A 32 3.05 1.32 18.44
C ILE A 32 1.86 1.23 19.38
N ILE A 33 1.90 0.30 20.32
CA ILE A 33 0.97 0.20 21.44
C ILE A 33 1.71 0.68 22.68
N GLU A 34 1.20 1.70 23.35
CA GLU A 34 1.82 2.24 24.55
C GLU A 34 0.80 2.46 25.66
N THR A 35 1.30 2.43 26.89
CA THR A 35 0.53 2.71 28.09
C THR A 35 1.26 3.71 28.98
N ASP A 36 0.51 4.58 29.64
CA ASP A 36 1.02 5.45 30.72
C ASP A 36 0.72 4.90 32.12
N GLY A 37 0.19 3.67 32.20
CA GLY A 37 -0.28 3.02 33.43
C GLY A 37 -1.78 3.19 33.69
N ASP A 38 -2.39 4.29 33.23
CA ASP A 38 -3.83 4.54 33.39
C ASP A 38 -4.61 4.26 32.11
N VAL A 39 -3.98 4.44 30.94
CA VAL A 39 -4.60 4.27 29.62
C VAL A 39 -3.65 3.48 28.72
N THR A 40 -4.20 2.62 27.86
CA THR A 40 -3.49 2.11 26.69
C THR A 40 -4.08 2.73 25.42
N ALA A 41 -3.20 3.20 24.55
CA ALA A 41 -3.52 3.70 23.22
C ALA A 41 -2.59 3.08 22.18
N ALA A 42 -3.09 2.96 20.95
CA ALA A 42 -2.31 2.48 19.83
C ALA A 42 -2.25 3.52 18.72
N TYR A 43 -1.09 3.59 18.06
CA TYR A 43 -0.78 4.57 17.04
C TYR A 43 -0.19 3.87 15.82
N LEU A 44 -0.70 4.24 14.66
CA LEU A 44 -0.09 3.94 13.38
C LEU A 44 0.75 5.12 12.94
N ARG A 45 2.06 4.89 12.74
CA ARG A 45 3.03 5.92 12.38
C ARG A 45 3.57 5.71 10.98
N ASP A 46 3.86 6.79 10.27
CA ASP A 46 4.54 6.77 8.98
C ASP A 46 6.06 6.69 9.12
N ALA A 47 6.77 6.61 7.99
CA ALA A 47 8.23 6.58 7.94
C ALA A 47 8.92 7.84 8.50
N ARG A 48 8.19 8.94 8.70
CA ARG A 48 8.66 10.19 9.34
C ARG A 48 8.24 10.27 10.82
N ASP A 49 7.77 9.16 11.38
CA ASP A 49 7.28 9.02 12.73
C ASP A 49 6.02 9.86 13.07
N SER A 50 5.33 10.36 12.04
CA SER A 50 4.07 11.08 12.21
C SER A 50 2.92 10.10 12.43
N VAL A 51 2.04 10.39 13.39
CA VAL A 51 0.83 9.61 13.64
C VAL A 51 -0.16 9.85 12.49
N VAL A 52 -0.53 8.77 11.80
CA VAL A 52 -1.50 8.78 10.71
C VAL A 52 -2.82 8.12 11.08
N GLY A 53 -2.82 7.28 12.12
CA GLY A 53 -4.03 6.70 12.71
C GLY A 53 -3.80 6.45 14.19
N ALA A 54 -4.86 6.50 14.99
CA ALA A 54 -4.79 6.21 16.42
C ALA A 54 -6.10 5.62 16.91
N VAL A 55 -6.02 4.87 18.00
CA VAL A 55 -7.20 4.30 18.66
C VAL A 55 -6.95 4.21 20.17
N TRP A 56 -7.94 4.63 20.96
CA TRP A 56 -7.99 4.28 22.38
C TRP A 56 -8.28 2.79 22.52
N VAL A 57 -7.52 2.11 23.39
CA VAL A 57 -7.67 0.66 23.59
C VAL A 57 -8.34 0.36 24.93
N ALA A 58 -7.89 1.03 26.00
CA ALA A 58 -8.29 0.67 27.36
C ALA A 58 -8.09 1.80 28.37
N ASN A 59 -8.98 1.85 29.37
CA ASN A 59 -8.72 2.45 30.67
C ASN A 59 -8.27 1.34 31.61
N HIS A 60 -7.26 1.59 32.45
CA HIS A 60 -6.77 0.67 33.48
C HIS A 60 -7.21 1.07 34.90
N GLY A 61 -7.63 2.33 35.06
CA GLY A 61 -8.28 2.82 36.28
C GLY A 61 -9.77 3.05 36.11
N GLN A 62 -10.41 3.52 37.19
CA GLN A 62 -11.83 3.87 37.19
C GLN A 62 -12.13 4.94 36.12
N ALA A 63 -13.11 4.65 35.26
CA ALA A 63 -13.54 5.56 34.21
C ALA A 63 -14.24 6.79 34.82
N PRO A 64 -13.84 8.02 34.44
CA PRO A 64 -14.46 9.24 34.94
C PRO A 64 -15.90 9.39 34.41
N GLU A 65 -16.69 10.26 35.04
CA GLU A 65 -18.03 10.58 34.55
C GLU A 65 -17.98 11.44 33.27
N GLU A 66 -16.96 12.30 33.15
CA GLU A 66 -16.73 13.16 31.99
C GLU A 66 -15.28 13.07 31.49
N LEU A 67 -15.06 13.51 30.26
CA LEU A 67 -13.74 13.50 29.63
C LEU A 67 -12.77 14.43 30.37
N ASP A 68 -11.65 13.90 30.84
CA ASP A 68 -10.62 14.69 31.49
C ASP A 68 -9.85 15.56 30.48
N ARG A 69 -10.25 16.82 30.39
CA ARG A 69 -9.62 17.81 29.49
C ARG A 69 -8.18 18.14 29.90
N SER A 70 -7.79 17.92 31.16
CA SER A 70 -6.44 18.24 31.62
C SER A 70 -5.40 17.32 30.97
N ARG A 71 -5.66 16.01 30.91
CA ARG A 71 -4.86 15.02 30.18
C ARG A 71 -4.70 15.35 28.70
N LEU A 72 -5.79 15.75 28.05
CA LEU A 72 -5.76 16.14 26.64
C LEU A 72 -4.88 17.38 26.41
N ASN A 73 -4.99 18.38 27.27
CA ASN A 73 -4.20 19.60 27.18
C ASN A 73 -2.70 19.36 27.45
N SER A 74 -2.35 18.32 28.21
CA SER A 74 -0.96 17.90 28.43
C SER A 74 -0.42 16.94 27.35
N GLY A 75 -1.22 16.63 26.33
CA GLY A 75 -0.83 15.73 25.24
C GLY A 75 -0.83 14.24 25.61
N SER A 76 -1.47 13.86 26.72
CA SER A 76 -1.62 12.47 27.16
C SER A 76 -2.88 11.84 26.56
N ALA A 77 -2.89 10.52 26.40
CA ALA A 77 -4.09 9.80 25.97
C ALA A 77 -5.22 10.00 26.99
N PRO A 78 -6.47 10.25 26.54
CA PRO A 78 -7.58 10.48 27.45
C PRO A 78 -8.05 9.18 28.10
N LEU A 79 -8.49 9.28 29.36
CA LEU A 79 -9.42 8.30 29.92
C LEU A 79 -10.79 8.54 29.30
N LEU A 80 -11.41 7.49 28.75
CA LEU A 80 -12.77 7.61 28.24
C LEU A 80 -13.80 7.57 29.38
N PRO A 81 -14.91 8.32 29.29
CA PRO A 81 -15.94 8.33 30.31
C PRO A 81 -16.61 6.98 30.51
N ARG A 82 -17.21 6.75 31.68
CA ARG A 82 -17.98 5.55 32.02
C ARG A 82 -19.01 5.18 30.95
N SER A 83 -19.62 6.17 30.33
CA SER A 83 -20.63 5.98 29.27
C SER A 83 -20.08 5.44 27.95
N HIS A 84 -18.75 5.42 27.76
CA HIS A 84 -18.09 5.05 26.50
C HIS A 84 -17.20 3.81 26.61
N VAL A 85 -17.13 3.17 27.79
CA VAL A 85 -16.25 2.01 28.03
C VAL A 85 -17.03 0.79 28.51
N GLY A 86 -16.60 -0.40 28.08
CA GLY A 86 -17.11 -1.69 28.53
C GLY A 86 -16.61 -2.10 29.92
N HIS A 87 -15.52 -1.49 30.40
CA HIS A 87 -14.90 -1.76 31.71
C HIS A 87 -14.80 -0.49 32.58
N PRO A 88 -15.89 -0.05 33.25
CA PRO A 88 -15.89 1.17 34.07
C PRO A 88 -14.92 1.19 35.25
N GLN A 89 -14.50 0.04 35.75
CA GLN A 89 -13.51 -0.07 36.84
C GLN A 89 -12.07 -0.15 36.32
N GLY A 90 -11.89 -0.06 35.00
CA GLY A 90 -10.64 -0.35 34.34
C GLY A 90 -10.49 -1.85 34.01
N ARG A 91 -9.66 -2.13 33.03
CA ARG A 91 -9.20 -3.49 32.70
C ARG A 91 -7.75 -3.67 33.10
N GLU A 92 -7.34 -4.93 33.28
CA GLU A 92 -5.94 -5.26 33.51
C GLU A 92 -5.05 -4.76 32.35
N ALA A 93 -3.78 -4.51 32.68
CA ALA A 93 -2.78 -4.11 31.69
C ALA A 93 -2.65 -5.19 30.61
N LEU A 94 -2.42 -4.77 29.36
CA LEU A 94 -2.25 -5.70 28.25
C LEU A 94 -1.01 -6.57 28.45
N ASP A 95 -1.15 -7.88 28.27
CA ASP A 95 -0.01 -8.78 28.15
C ASP A 95 0.47 -8.83 26.70
N ALA A 96 1.66 -8.27 26.44
CA ALA A 96 2.26 -8.25 25.11
C ALA A 96 2.40 -9.66 24.49
N ALA A 97 2.59 -10.71 25.30
CA ALA A 97 2.70 -12.08 24.81
C ALA A 97 1.38 -12.67 24.30
N SER A 98 0.25 -12.08 24.69
CA SER A 98 -1.10 -12.48 24.27
C SER A 98 -1.59 -11.79 23.00
N LEU A 99 -0.83 -10.79 22.51
CA LEU A 99 -1.19 -9.98 21.36
C LEU A 99 -0.72 -10.61 20.04
N GLU A 100 -1.63 -10.67 19.07
CA GLU A 100 -1.32 -11.01 17.67
C GLU A 100 -1.55 -9.78 16.80
N VAL A 101 -0.53 -9.33 16.08
CA VAL A 101 -0.64 -8.24 15.11
C VAL A 101 -0.93 -8.82 13.73
N VAL A 102 -2.00 -8.34 13.10
CA VAL A 102 -2.44 -8.72 11.77
C VAL A 102 -2.49 -7.48 10.89
N TRP A 103 -1.46 -7.29 10.07
CA TRP A 103 -1.49 -6.28 9.02
C TRP A 103 -2.45 -6.67 7.92
N PHE A 104 -3.27 -5.74 7.42
CA PHE A 104 -4.03 -5.99 6.19
C PHE A 104 -3.09 -6.16 4.99
N GLU A 105 -3.58 -6.77 3.92
CA GLU A 105 -2.77 -7.14 2.76
C GLU A 105 -2.15 -5.90 2.09
N GLU A 106 -2.88 -4.79 2.10
CA GLU A 106 -2.45 -3.46 1.66
C GLU A 106 -1.31 -2.89 2.52
N GLY A 107 -1.20 -3.33 3.78
CA GLY A 107 -0.18 -2.97 4.77
C GLY A 107 -0.21 -1.53 5.27
N ASP A 108 -1.30 -0.83 4.99
CA ASP A 108 -1.61 0.52 5.48
C ASP A 108 -2.67 0.53 6.60
N GLY A 109 -3.31 -0.61 6.87
CA GLY A 109 -4.17 -0.84 8.04
C GLY A 109 -3.75 -2.08 8.84
N VAL A 110 -4.16 -2.13 10.12
CA VAL A 110 -3.76 -3.18 11.07
C VAL A 110 -4.87 -3.51 12.05
N ALA A 111 -5.02 -4.80 12.36
CA ALA A 111 -5.80 -5.31 13.47
C ALA A 111 -4.87 -5.91 14.52
N VAL A 112 -5.26 -5.81 15.79
CA VAL A 112 -4.60 -6.48 16.90
C VAL A 112 -5.62 -7.36 17.60
N LEU A 113 -5.27 -8.61 17.81
CA LEU A 113 -6.08 -9.59 18.50
C LEU A 113 -5.46 -9.86 19.87
N GLU A 114 -6.30 -10.14 20.86
CA GLU A 114 -5.91 -10.60 22.19
C GLU A 114 -6.48 -12.00 22.38
N ALA A 115 -5.61 -12.99 22.60
CA ALA A 115 -6.00 -14.41 22.71
C ALA A 115 -6.85 -14.94 21.53
N GLY A 116 -6.68 -14.36 20.34
CA GLY A 116 -7.39 -14.74 19.12
C GLY A 116 -8.64 -13.92 18.81
N ASP A 117 -9.10 -13.06 19.72
CA ASP A 117 -10.26 -12.20 19.51
C ASP A 117 -9.82 -10.76 19.14
N PRO A 118 -10.44 -10.12 18.13
CA PRO A 118 -10.11 -8.74 17.75
C PRO A 118 -10.25 -7.76 18.92
N LEU A 119 -9.13 -7.13 19.29
CA LEU A 119 -9.05 -6.13 20.35
C LEU A 119 -9.25 -4.72 19.78
N PHE A 120 -8.55 -4.38 18.70
CA PHE A 120 -8.76 -3.12 17.98
C PHE A 120 -8.35 -3.22 16.52
N VAL A 121 -8.84 -2.29 15.70
CA VAL A 121 -8.48 -2.11 14.29
C VAL A 121 -8.16 -0.64 14.02
N ILE A 122 -7.03 -0.37 13.40
CA ILE A 122 -6.72 0.93 12.78
C ILE A 122 -6.72 0.73 11.27
N PRO A 123 -7.84 1.00 10.58
CA PRO A 123 -7.90 0.83 9.13
C PRO A 123 -7.09 1.90 8.37
N GLY A 124 -6.78 1.63 7.10
CA GLY A 124 -5.99 2.53 6.24
C GLY A 124 -6.64 3.90 5.99
N TRP A 125 -7.95 4.01 6.21
CA TRP A 125 -8.72 5.25 6.10
C TRP A 125 -8.89 6.01 7.43
N SER A 126 -8.25 5.57 8.50
CA SER A 126 -8.22 6.34 9.75
C SER A 126 -7.62 7.73 9.50
N ASP A 127 -8.26 8.77 10.03
CA ASP A 127 -7.81 10.16 9.90
C ASP A 127 -8.16 10.95 11.16
N MET A 128 -7.18 11.07 12.07
CA MET A 128 -7.34 11.82 13.31
C MET A 128 -7.61 13.31 13.06
N GLY A 129 -7.15 13.86 11.94
CA GLY A 129 -7.41 15.26 11.56
C GLY A 129 -8.86 15.51 11.15
N ARG A 130 -9.56 14.47 10.69
CA ARG A 130 -11.00 14.48 10.38
C ARG A 130 -11.86 13.90 11.49
N GLY A 131 -11.26 13.45 12.59
CA GLY A 131 -11.98 12.84 13.71
C GLY A 131 -12.45 11.42 13.43
N ILE A 132 -11.71 10.68 12.60
CA ILE A 132 -11.96 9.27 12.27
C ILE A 132 -10.87 8.42 12.95
N PRO A 133 -11.09 7.98 14.21
CA PRO A 133 -10.18 7.09 14.91
C PRO A 133 -10.30 5.64 14.40
N GLY A 134 -9.50 4.75 14.98
CA GLY A 134 -9.72 3.32 14.86
C GLY A 134 -10.90 2.81 15.70
N TYR A 135 -11.10 1.49 15.63
CA TYR A 135 -12.19 0.77 16.26
C TYR A 135 -11.65 -0.07 17.42
N GLY A 136 -12.31 -0.04 18.58
CA GLY A 136 -11.87 -0.75 19.79
C GLY A 136 -12.97 -1.63 20.36
N ARG A 137 -12.62 -2.84 20.78
CA ARG A 137 -13.54 -3.82 21.38
C ARG A 137 -14.23 -3.29 22.62
N ASP A 138 -13.48 -2.58 23.46
CA ASP A 138 -13.95 -2.17 24.78
C ASP A 138 -14.63 -0.79 24.76
N ALA A 139 -14.85 -0.20 23.57
CA ALA A 139 -15.62 1.02 23.40
C ALA A 139 -17.11 0.69 23.23
N THR A 140 -17.98 1.37 23.98
CA THR A 140 -19.44 1.14 23.94
C THR A 140 -20.21 2.27 23.27
N ALA A 141 -19.55 3.38 22.96
CA ALA A 141 -20.10 4.51 22.22
C ALA A 141 -19.01 5.20 21.41
N GLN A 142 -19.38 5.83 20.30
CA GLN A 142 -18.45 6.58 19.46
C GLN A 142 -17.87 7.79 20.19
N SER A 143 -16.58 8.02 20.01
CA SER A 143 -15.87 9.19 20.50
C SER A 143 -14.82 9.65 19.48
N PRO A 144 -14.23 10.85 19.64
CA PRO A 144 -13.11 11.29 18.79
C PRO A 144 -11.84 10.41 18.87
N PHE A 145 -11.80 9.44 19.77
CA PHE A 145 -10.60 8.63 20.05
C PHE A 145 -10.77 7.15 19.71
N VAL A 146 -12.01 6.68 19.58
CA VAL A 146 -12.33 5.28 19.24
C VAL A 146 -13.79 5.17 18.82
N PHE A 147 -14.05 4.29 17.86
CA PHE A 147 -15.39 3.79 17.53
C PHE A 147 -15.60 2.37 18.06
N PRO A 148 -16.83 1.99 18.46
CA PRO A 148 -17.12 0.62 18.92
C PRO A 148 -16.83 -0.40 17.84
N LEU A 149 -15.93 -1.35 18.10
CA LEU A 149 -15.64 -2.42 17.14
C LEU A 149 -16.82 -3.37 16.97
N ALA A 150 -17.65 -3.55 18.00
CA ALA A 150 -18.81 -4.44 17.96
C ALA A 150 -19.84 -4.07 16.87
N GLU A 151 -19.91 -2.79 16.48
CA GLU A 151 -20.81 -2.31 15.44
C GLU A 151 -20.33 -2.68 14.02
N GLU A 152 -19.03 -2.93 13.85
CA GLU A 152 -18.36 -3.10 12.54
C GLU A 152 -17.64 -4.46 12.41
N ILE A 153 -17.76 -5.33 13.42
CA ILE A 153 -17.00 -6.58 13.46
C ILE A 153 -17.40 -7.54 12.34
N GLU A 154 -18.65 -7.48 11.86
CA GLU A 154 -19.12 -8.28 10.74
C GLU A 154 -18.35 -7.97 9.43
N ASP A 155 -17.91 -6.72 9.26
CA ASP A 155 -17.12 -6.29 8.11
C ASP A 155 -15.61 -6.51 8.33
N PHE A 156 -15.12 -6.29 9.55
CA PHE A 156 -13.70 -6.45 9.85
C PHE A 156 -13.26 -7.90 10.01
N ALA A 157 -14.07 -8.80 10.59
CA ALA A 157 -13.66 -10.17 10.87
C ALA A 157 -13.24 -10.94 9.60
N PRO A 158 -14.00 -10.93 8.49
CA PRO A 158 -13.58 -11.57 7.24
C PRO A 158 -12.26 -10.99 6.70
N ARG A 159 -12.04 -9.68 6.87
CA ARG A 159 -10.82 -9.01 6.41
C ARG A 159 -9.61 -9.41 7.25
N ILE A 160 -9.77 -9.50 8.56
CA ILE A 160 -8.73 -9.98 9.49
C ILE A 160 -8.33 -11.42 9.12
N ASP A 161 -9.30 -12.31 8.97
CA ASP A 161 -9.04 -13.72 8.63
C ASP A 161 -8.35 -13.88 7.28
N ARG A 162 -8.82 -13.14 6.26
CA ARG A 162 -8.17 -13.09 4.95
C ARG A 162 -6.72 -12.62 5.06
N ALA A 163 -6.44 -11.59 5.85
CA ALA A 163 -5.09 -11.07 6.03
C ALA A 163 -4.19 -12.08 6.75
N ARG A 164 -4.68 -12.76 7.80
CA ARG A 164 -3.96 -13.83 8.50
C ARG A 164 -3.56 -14.96 7.55
N GLU A 165 -4.52 -15.48 6.78
CA GLU A 165 -4.26 -16.57 5.84
C GLU A 165 -3.36 -16.13 4.68
N HIS A 166 -3.50 -14.88 4.20
CA HIS A 166 -2.62 -14.29 3.21
C HIS A 166 -1.16 -14.31 3.69
N TRP A 167 -0.88 -13.75 4.87
CA TRP A 167 0.50 -13.65 5.37
C TRP A 167 1.09 -15.00 5.73
N LYS A 168 0.27 -15.92 6.25
CA LYS A 168 0.65 -17.32 6.45
C LYS A 168 1.06 -17.99 5.14
N THR A 169 0.27 -17.83 4.08
CA THR A 169 0.59 -18.34 2.74
C THR A 169 1.86 -17.70 2.18
N CYS A 170 2.02 -16.38 2.34
CA CYS A 170 3.19 -15.65 1.86
C CYS A 170 4.50 -16.09 2.53
N ARG A 171 4.43 -16.53 3.80
CA ARG A 171 5.57 -17.02 4.57
C ARG A 171 5.84 -18.52 4.39
N ALA A 172 4.92 -19.27 3.78
CA ALA A 172 5.11 -20.70 3.55
C ALA A 172 6.26 -20.96 2.55
N ASP A 173 7.05 -21.99 2.82
CA ASP A 173 8.14 -22.42 1.95
C ASP A 173 7.62 -22.76 0.55
N GLY A 174 8.35 -22.35 -0.49
CA GLY A 174 7.96 -22.60 -1.89
C GLY A 174 6.84 -21.71 -2.43
N SER A 175 6.10 -20.99 -1.59
CA SER A 175 4.96 -20.15 -1.99
C SER A 175 5.29 -19.11 -3.07
N TRP A 176 6.51 -18.54 -3.03
CA TRP A 176 6.99 -17.64 -4.07
C TRP A 176 7.20 -18.36 -5.41
N ALA A 177 7.80 -19.54 -5.40
CA ALA A 177 8.07 -20.31 -6.61
C ALA A 177 6.77 -20.74 -7.29
N GLU A 178 5.77 -21.16 -6.52
CA GLU A 178 4.44 -21.49 -7.02
C GLU A 178 3.74 -20.27 -7.66
N PHE A 179 3.74 -19.14 -6.96
CA PHE A 179 3.20 -17.89 -7.49
C PHE A 179 3.90 -17.48 -8.79
N GLN A 180 5.24 -17.49 -8.78
CA GLN A 180 6.06 -17.15 -9.94
C GLN A 180 5.74 -18.07 -11.12
N GLN A 181 5.61 -19.38 -10.90
CA GLN A 181 5.27 -20.34 -11.94
C GLN A 181 3.90 -20.06 -12.56
N SER A 182 2.90 -19.70 -11.74
CA SER A 182 1.56 -19.31 -12.22
C SER A 182 1.62 -18.10 -13.16
N VAL A 183 2.27 -17.01 -12.74
CA VAL A 183 2.40 -15.80 -13.56
C VAL A 183 3.22 -16.05 -14.83
N LEU A 184 4.34 -16.78 -14.73
CA LEU A 184 5.16 -17.12 -15.90
C LEU A 184 4.42 -18.04 -16.88
N GLY A 185 3.59 -18.95 -16.38
CA GLY A 185 2.72 -19.81 -17.18
C GLY A 185 1.66 -19.01 -17.95
N HIS A 186 1.02 -18.05 -17.30
CA HIS A 186 0.13 -17.10 -17.96
C HIS A 186 0.85 -16.32 -19.06
N LEU A 187 2.02 -15.74 -18.75
CA LEU A 187 2.82 -15.02 -19.73
C LEU A 187 3.30 -15.90 -20.89
N LEU A 188 3.61 -17.18 -20.64
CA LEU A 188 3.96 -18.14 -21.69
C LEU A 188 2.80 -18.34 -22.67
N GLN A 189 1.58 -18.48 -22.17
CA GLN A 189 0.38 -18.64 -23.00
C GLN A 189 0.07 -17.38 -23.83
N ARG A 190 0.29 -16.18 -23.26
CA ARG A 190 -0.04 -14.90 -23.91
C ARG A 190 1.06 -14.38 -24.84
N LEU A 191 2.33 -14.57 -24.50
CA LEU A 191 3.47 -13.92 -25.14
C LEU A 191 4.51 -14.89 -25.73
N GLY A 192 4.40 -16.18 -25.43
CA GLY A 192 5.36 -17.21 -25.81
C GLY A 192 6.53 -17.35 -24.83
N PRO A 193 7.55 -18.16 -25.18
CA PRO A 193 8.68 -18.47 -24.30
C PRO A 193 9.44 -17.24 -23.80
N GLY A 194 9.94 -17.33 -22.55
CA GLY A 194 10.70 -16.28 -21.90
C GLY A 194 12.15 -16.16 -22.37
N GLY A 195 12.70 -14.95 -22.19
CA GLY A 195 14.13 -14.67 -22.25
C GLY A 195 14.70 -14.62 -20.82
N HIS A 196 15.37 -13.52 -20.49
CA HIS A 196 15.92 -13.28 -19.16
C HIS A 196 14.83 -13.13 -18.09
N TYR A 197 15.22 -13.41 -16.85
CA TYR A 197 14.43 -13.13 -15.66
C TYR A 197 15.34 -12.50 -14.60
N TRP A 198 14.95 -11.34 -14.09
CA TRP A 198 15.65 -10.66 -12.99
C TRP A 198 14.83 -10.84 -11.72
N HIS A 199 15.44 -11.42 -10.69
CA HIS A 199 14.77 -11.65 -9.42
C HIS A 199 14.95 -10.46 -8.46
N ASP A 200 13.88 -10.12 -7.74
CA ASP A 200 13.91 -9.21 -6.60
C ASP A 200 14.52 -7.84 -6.90
N VAL A 201 13.99 -7.21 -7.96
CA VAL A 201 14.51 -5.95 -8.51
C VAL A 201 14.35 -4.75 -7.58
N GLY A 202 13.54 -4.88 -6.52
CA GLY A 202 13.31 -3.85 -5.51
C GLY A 202 14.22 -3.91 -4.28
N ARG A 203 14.92 -5.04 -4.04
CA ARG A 203 15.68 -5.29 -2.80
C ARG A 203 16.68 -4.19 -2.45
N GLN A 204 17.39 -3.68 -3.45
CA GLN A 204 18.43 -2.66 -3.22
C GLN A 204 17.85 -1.33 -2.73
N LEU A 205 16.62 -0.99 -3.16
CA LEU A 205 15.93 0.22 -2.72
C LEU A 205 15.34 0.10 -1.31
N ALA A 206 15.18 -1.12 -0.80
CA ALA A 206 14.78 -1.41 0.59
C ALA A 206 15.98 -1.47 1.56
N GLY A 207 17.14 -0.93 1.18
CA GLY A 207 18.34 -0.91 2.02
C GLY A 207 18.93 -2.30 2.28
N GLY A 208 18.68 -3.27 1.38
CA GLY A 208 19.20 -4.64 1.50
C GLY A 208 18.55 -5.46 2.62
N ARG A 209 17.46 -4.99 3.24
CA ARG A 209 16.75 -5.74 4.28
C ARG A 209 16.09 -6.99 3.67
N PRO A 210 16.41 -8.20 4.16
CA PRO A 210 16.02 -9.46 3.51
C PRO A 210 14.53 -9.80 3.58
N SER A 211 13.67 -8.96 4.16
CA SER A 211 12.29 -9.29 4.53
C SER A 211 11.23 -8.24 4.16
N VAL A 212 11.56 -7.23 3.34
CA VAL A 212 10.58 -6.21 2.94
C VAL A 212 9.83 -6.70 1.71
N ALA A 213 8.53 -6.98 1.88
CA ALA A 213 7.62 -7.26 0.78
C ALA A 213 7.37 -5.98 -0.05
N PRO A 214 6.73 -6.09 -1.23
CA PRO A 214 6.63 -7.29 -2.05
C PRO A 214 7.98 -7.70 -2.65
N THR A 215 8.22 -9.00 -2.79
CA THR A 215 9.25 -9.47 -3.71
C THR A 215 8.74 -9.30 -5.14
N VAL A 216 9.50 -8.64 -6.01
CA VAL A 216 9.12 -8.42 -7.40
C VAL A 216 10.26 -8.82 -8.33
N GLY A 217 9.99 -9.70 -9.28
CA GLY A 217 10.87 -9.99 -10.40
C GLY A 217 10.46 -9.24 -11.67
N VAL A 218 11.33 -9.28 -12.68
CA VAL A 218 11.04 -8.78 -14.02
C VAL A 218 11.27 -9.92 -15.00
N SER A 219 10.28 -10.17 -15.85
CA SER A 219 10.36 -11.17 -16.91
C SER A 219 10.52 -10.53 -18.28
N GLU A 220 11.34 -11.15 -19.13
CA GLU A 220 11.50 -10.79 -20.53
C GLU A 220 10.71 -11.73 -21.44
N ARG A 221 10.02 -11.15 -22.42
CA ARG A 221 9.38 -11.85 -23.54
C ARG A 221 9.89 -11.26 -24.86
N PRO A 222 10.94 -11.85 -25.46
CA PRO A 222 11.58 -11.34 -26.67
C PRO A 222 10.64 -11.22 -27.88
N PRO A 223 11.04 -10.50 -28.94
CA PRO A 223 10.33 -10.45 -30.22
C PRO A 223 10.09 -11.86 -30.77
N ARG A 224 8.85 -12.18 -31.17
CA ARG A 224 8.48 -13.50 -31.70
C ARG A 224 7.13 -13.48 -32.41
N GLY A 225 6.96 -14.35 -33.40
CA GLY A 225 5.64 -14.60 -34.02
C GLY A 225 5.06 -13.35 -34.71
N GLY A 226 5.91 -12.55 -35.36
CA GLY A 226 5.52 -11.27 -35.99
C GLY A 226 5.54 -10.06 -35.04
N ARG A 227 5.71 -10.26 -33.73
CA ARG A 227 5.97 -9.16 -32.79
C ARG A 227 7.42 -8.73 -32.86
N GLU A 228 7.66 -7.45 -33.19
CA GLU A 228 9.00 -6.87 -33.41
C GLU A 228 9.63 -6.21 -32.16
N PHE A 229 8.95 -6.26 -31.02
CA PHE A 229 9.39 -5.63 -29.77
C PHE A 229 9.43 -6.63 -28.61
N THR A 230 10.27 -6.36 -27.62
CA THR A 230 10.29 -7.08 -26.35
C THR A 230 9.18 -6.59 -25.44
N VAL A 231 8.55 -7.49 -24.69
CA VAL A 231 7.70 -7.12 -23.55
C VAL A 231 8.48 -7.46 -22.28
N LEU A 232 8.73 -6.45 -21.47
CA LEU A 232 9.22 -6.62 -20.11
C LEU A 232 8.05 -6.41 -19.16
N SER A 233 7.95 -7.23 -18.11
CA SER A 233 6.87 -7.08 -17.14
C SER A 233 7.25 -7.53 -15.76
N THR A 234 6.63 -6.94 -14.75
CA THR A 234 6.80 -7.38 -13.37
C THR A 234 6.15 -8.74 -13.14
N VAL A 235 6.69 -9.46 -12.17
CA VAL A 235 6.14 -10.69 -11.60
C VAL A 235 6.24 -10.53 -10.09
N GLY A 236 5.11 -10.38 -9.40
CA GLY A 236 5.09 -10.29 -7.94
C GLY A 236 4.36 -9.08 -7.38
N MET A 237 4.09 -8.05 -8.18
CA MET A 237 3.30 -6.90 -7.68
C MET A 237 1.88 -7.35 -7.35
N SER A 238 1.27 -8.18 -8.18
CA SER A 238 -0.09 -8.66 -7.97
C SER A 238 -0.21 -9.65 -6.81
N ARG A 239 0.91 -10.10 -6.25
CA ARG A 239 0.89 -10.94 -5.04
C ARG A 239 0.35 -10.17 -3.85
N GLN A 240 0.43 -8.85 -3.85
CA GLN A 240 -0.08 -7.98 -2.80
C GLN A 240 -1.22 -7.11 -3.32
N ARG A 241 -2.10 -6.68 -2.42
CA ARG A 241 -3.11 -5.67 -2.75
C ARG A 241 -2.53 -4.26 -2.68
N MET A 242 -3.05 -3.39 -3.53
CA MET A 242 -2.66 -1.99 -3.65
C MET A 242 -3.18 -1.19 -2.44
N PRO A 243 -2.31 -0.42 -1.75
CA PRO A 243 -2.72 0.44 -0.65
C PRO A 243 -3.74 1.49 -1.03
N THR A 244 -4.54 1.97 -0.08
CA THR A 244 -5.44 3.12 -0.23
C THR A 244 -6.56 3.02 -1.27
N VAL A 245 -6.69 1.93 -2.04
CA VAL A 245 -7.72 1.78 -3.10
C VAL A 245 -9.12 1.98 -2.55
N GLU A 246 -9.38 1.46 -1.35
CA GLU A 246 -10.66 1.55 -0.65
C GLU A 246 -11.08 2.98 -0.25
N LEU A 247 -10.17 3.95 -0.30
CA LEU A 247 -10.52 5.36 -0.13
C LEU A 247 -11.21 5.95 -1.38
N TYR A 248 -11.12 5.26 -2.52
CA TYR A 248 -11.55 5.76 -3.82
C TYR A 248 -12.58 4.85 -4.50
N GLU A 249 -12.60 3.56 -4.17
CA GLU A 249 -13.43 2.55 -4.82
C GLU A 249 -14.21 1.74 -3.79
N ASP A 250 -15.54 1.64 -3.98
CA ASP A 250 -16.40 0.79 -3.16
C ASP A 250 -16.14 -0.70 -3.45
N ASP A 251 -16.01 -1.07 -4.73
CA ASP A 251 -15.57 -2.40 -5.16
C ASP A 251 -14.06 -2.37 -5.44
N VAL A 252 -13.29 -2.81 -4.45
CA VAL A 252 -11.82 -2.79 -4.47
C VAL A 252 -11.25 -3.88 -5.40
N ALA A 253 -11.93 -5.02 -5.57
CA ALA A 253 -11.35 -6.21 -6.21
C ALA A 253 -10.80 -5.96 -7.63
N PRO A 254 -11.46 -5.19 -8.53
CA PRO A 254 -10.96 -4.87 -9.87
C PRO A 254 -9.70 -3.99 -9.94
N TYR A 255 -9.32 -3.36 -8.82
CA TYR A 255 -8.23 -2.40 -8.74
C TYR A 255 -7.12 -2.84 -7.78
N ALA A 256 -7.40 -3.87 -6.98
CA ALA A 256 -6.54 -4.27 -5.89
C ALA A 256 -5.19 -4.84 -6.35
N ARG A 257 -5.12 -5.45 -7.53
CA ARG A 257 -3.92 -6.19 -7.97
C ARG A 257 -3.48 -5.80 -9.37
N ILE A 258 -2.22 -5.41 -9.50
CA ILE A 258 -1.66 -5.00 -10.78
C ILE A 258 -0.29 -5.62 -11.04
N GLU A 259 0.07 -5.74 -12.31
CA GLU A 259 1.43 -5.89 -12.80
C GLU A 259 1.74 -4.74 -13.78
N LEU A 260 3.01 -4.35 -13.87
CA LEU A 260 3.49 -3.34 -14.81
C LEU A 260 4.10 -4.01 -16.05
N ALA A 261 3.93 -3.40 -17.22
CA ALA A 261 4.53 -3.88 -18.46
C ALA A 261 5.08 -2.74 -19.31
N VAL A 262 6.13 -3.00 -20.08
CA VAL A 262 6.62 -2.08 -21.12
C VAL A 262 6.91 -2.87 -22.38
N ALA A 263 6.44 -2.36 -23.52
CA ALA A 263 6.86 -2.82 -24.84
C ALA A 263 8.00 -1.95 -25.34
N SER A 264 9.11 -2.56 -25.76
CA SER A 264 10.27 -1.79 -26.19
C SER A 264 11.15 -2.52 -27.22
N THR A 265 11.77 -1.74 -28.10
CA THR A 265 12.89 -2.17 -28.96
C THR A 265 14.26 -1.80 -28.39
N LEU A 266 14.31 -1.11 -27.24
CA LEU A 266 15.54 -0.84 -26.52
C LEU A 266 16.14 -2.14 -25.96
N PRO A 267 17.45 -2.16 -25.63
CA PRO A 267 18.05 -3.28 -24.91
C PRO A 267 17.31 -3.55 -23.59
N SER A 268 16.95 -4.82 -23.35
CA SER A 268 16.11 -5.23 -22.23
C SER A 268 16.64 -4.83 -20.85
N GLN A 269 17.97 -4.88 -20.68
CA GLN A 269 18.59 -4.42 -19.43
C GLN A 269 18.38 -2.92 -19.18
N ARG A 270 18.40 -2.11 -20.24
CA ARG A 270 18.15 -0.66 -20.15
C ARG A 270 16.68 -0.40 -19.82
N ALA A 271 15.77 -0.93 -20.63
CA ALA A 271 14.34 -0.71 -20.41
C ALA A 271 13.86 -1.28 -19.07
N GLY A 272 14.38 -2.44 -18.65
CA GLY A 272 14.04 -3.10 -17.40
C GLY A 272 14.47 -2.34 -16.14
N SER A 273 15.42 -1.41 -16.25
CA SER A 273 15.86 -0.59 -15.11
C SER A 273 14.82 0.41 -14.61
N ILE A 274 13.68 0.56 -15.31
CA ILE A 274 12.52 1.32 -14.81
C ILE A 274 11.80 0.63 -13.66
N PHE A 275 11.76 -0.71 -13.65
CA PHE A 275 10.95 -1.48 -12.71
C PHE A 275 11.42 -1.42 -11.26
N PRO A 276 12.73 -1.46 -10.92
CA PRO A 276 13.18 -1.24 -9.55
C PRO A 276 12.51 -0.04 -8.89
N TRP A 277 12.39 1.09 -9.62
CA TRP A 277 11.78 2.31 -9.12
C TRP A 277 10.27 2.20 -8.90
N LEU A 278 9.53 1.69 -9.91
CA LEU A 278 8.07 1.68 -9.88
C LEU A 278 7.48 0.51 -9.06
N ALA A 279 8.11 -0.66 -9.11
CA ALA A 279 7.54 -1.89 -8.60
C ALA A 279 7.32 -1.89 -7.08
N GLN A 280 8.06 -1.08 -6.34
CA GLN A 280 7.94 -0.94 -4.88
C GLN A 280 7.21 0.34 -4.45
N TYR A 281 6.95 1.23 -5.40
CA TYR A 281 6.49 2.58 -5.12
C TYR A 281 5.14 2.61 -4.38
N PRO A 282 4.09 1.84 -4.78
CA PRO A 282 2.79 1.87 -4.12
C PRO A 282 2.87 1.63 -2.61
N TRP A 283 3.51 0.54 -2.19
CA TRP A 283 3.62 0.17 -0.79
C TRP A 283 4.55 1.06 0.02
N ARG A 284 5.67 1.52 -0.56
CA ARG A 284 6.60 2.44 0.11
C ARG A 284 5.98 3.81 0.34
N SER A 285 5.20 4.29 -0.62
CA SER A 285 4.59 5.62 -0.57
C SER A 285 3.15 5.60 -0.06
N VAL A 286 2.60 4.42 0.26
CA VAL A 286 1.22 4.20 0.70
C VAL A 286 0.23 4.87 -0.26
N THR A 287 0.27 4.41 -1.50
CA THR A 287 -0.54 4.86 -2.64
C THR A 287 -0.83 3.65 -3.52
N TRP A 288 -1.70 3.81 -4.51
CA TRP A 288 -1.92 2.83 -5.56
C TRP A 288 -1.55 3.38 -6.94
N PHE A 289 -1.57 2.48 -7.92
CA PHE A 289 -1.51 2.85 -9.33
C PHE A 289 -2.84 2.56 -10.01
N ALA A 290 -3.38 3.58 -10.68
CA ALA A 290 -4.59 3.51 -11.49
C ALA A 290 -4.28 3.72 -12.98
N PRO A 291 -5.14 3.24 -13.90
CA PRO A 291 -5.07 3.66 -15.30
C PRO A 291 -5.17 5.17 -15.43
N GLY A 292 -4.28 5.74 -16.23
CA GLY A 292 -4.17 7.19 -16.44
C GLY A 292 -3.21 7.88 -15.48
N ASP A 293 -2.69 7.20 -14.45
CA ASP A 293 -1.71 7.83 -13.57
C ASP A 293 -0.46 8.27 -14.33
N VAL A 294 0.03 9.45 -13.95
CA VAL A 294 1.30 9.99 -14.43
C VAL A 294 2.30 10.02 -13.28
N VAL A 295 3.41 9.30 -13.46
CA VAL A 295 4.45 9.13 -12.45
C VAL A 295 5.73 9.80 -12.93
N LYS A 296 6.15 10.85 -12.23
CA LYS A 296 7.37 11.60 -12.56
C LYS A 296 8.62 10.88 -12.07
N TRP A 297 9.62 10.76 -12.95
CA TRP A 297 10.96 10.27 -12.62
C TRP A 297 11.60 11.12 -11.52
N TYR A 298 12.23 10.45 -10.56
CA TYR A 298 12.74 11.09 -9.34
C TYR A 298 14.15 11.68 -9.49
N HIS A 299 14.83 11.42 -10.61
CA HIS A 299 16.13 11.98 -10.95
C HIS A 299 16.05 12.94 -12.16
N GLU A 300 17.20 13.46 -12.58
CA GLU A 300 17.34 14.27 -13.79
C GLU A 300 16.82 13.52 -15.04
N ALA A 301 16.14 14.23 -15.94
CA ALA A 301 15.53 13.66 -17.15
C ALA A 301 16.50 12.77 -17.97
N ARG A 302 17.77 13.19 -18.09
CA ARG A 302 18.81 12.46 -18.84
C ARG A 302 19.12 11.06 -18.30
N THR A 303 18.73 10.75 -17.06
CA THR A 303 18.95 9.42 -16.46
C THR A 303 17.73 8.50 -16.61
N PHE A 304 16.69 8.95 -17.30
CA PHE A 304 15.47 8.16 -17.45
C PHE A 304 15.72 6.87 -18.26
N PRO A 305 15.38 5.69 -17.70
CA PRO A 305 15.68 4.38 -18.32
C PRO A 305 15.18 4.17 -19.74
N LEU A 306 14.02 4.73 -20.08
CA LEU A 306 13.37 4.54 -21.37
C LEU A 306 13.77 5.62 -22.38
N GLY A 307 14.77 6.46 -22.06
CA GLY A 307 15.37 7.42 -22.98
C GLY A 307 16.40 6.77 -23.90
N ASN A 308 16.55 7.35 -25.09
CA ASN A 308 17.57 7.00 -26.08
C ASN A 308 18.70 8.03 -26.18
N GLY A 309 18.76 8.99 -25.25
CA GLY A 309 19.74 10.09 -25.23
C GLY A 309 19.29 11.36 -25.95
N GLU A 310 18.34 11.25 -26.88
CA GLU A 310 17.72 12.38 -27.58
C GLU A 310 16.37 12.77 -26.97
N SER A 311 15.70 11.80 -26.32
CA SER A 311 14.37 11.97 -25.73
C SER A 311 14.40 12.68 -24.38
N ALA A 312 13.57 13.71 -24.21
CA ALA A 312 13.39 14.45 -22.96
C ALA A 312 12.31 13.82 -22.06
N TRP A 313 12.35 12.49 -21.88
CA TRP A 313 11.41 11.79 -21.00
C TRP A 313 11.70 12.11 -19.53
N GLU A 314 10.63 12.37 -18.78
CA GLU A 314 10.68 12.73 -17.36
C GLU A 314 9.71 11.89 -16.51
N GLY A 315 9.06 10.90 -17.09
CA GLY A 315 8.10 10.08 -16.37
C GLY A 315 7.39 9.09 -17.26
N VAL A 316 6.37 8.45 -16.70
CA VAL A 316 5.50 7.50 -17.39
C VAL A 316 4.03 7.86 -17.20
N LEU A 317 3.23 7.62 -18.22
CA LEU A 317 1.79 7.45 -18.16
C LEU A 317 1.49 5.95 -18.05
N LEU A 318 0.58 5.57 -17.16
CA LEU A 318 0.13 4.19 -16.98
C LEU A 318 -1.14 3.95 -17.79
N LEU A 319 -1.14 2.99 -18.71
CA LEU A 319 -2.33 2.65 -19.51
C LEU A 319 -2.75 1.20 -19.28
N GLU A 320 -4.03 0.97 -19.06
CA GLU A 320 -4.55 -0.40 -19.10
C GLU A 320 -4.66 -0.92 -20.55
N ASP A 321 -5.16 -0.07 -21.45
CA ASP A 321 -5.22 -0.34 -22.88
C ASP A 321 -4.19 0.51 -23.64
N PRO A 322 -3.05 -0.06 -24.04
CA PRO A 322 -2.03 0.66 -24.80
C PRO A 322 -2.46 0.92 -26.25
N THR A 323 -3.49 0.26 -26.77
CA THR A 323 -4.00 0.48 -28.14
C THR A 323 -4.72 1.81 -28.32
N ARG A 324 -4.93 2.55 -27.21
CA ARG A 324 -5.31 3.97 -27.23
C ARG A 324 -4.25 4.88 -27.88
N LEU A 325 -3.04 4.37 -28.10
CA LEU A 325 -1.94 5.04 -28.79
C LEU A 325 -1.54 4.26 -30.05
N ALA A 326 -0.75 4.87 -30.94
CA ALA A 326 -0.30 4.23 -32.17
C ALA A 326 0.59 3.01 -31.88
N GLY A 327 0.60 2.04 -32.78
CA GLY A 327 1.47 0.87 -32.67
C GLY A 327 0.83 -0.40 -33.22
N PRO A 328 1.54 -1.53 -33.13
CA PRO A 328 1.00 -2.84 -33.47
C PRO A 328 -0.13 -3.25 -32.50
N SER A 329 -0.81 -4.36 -32.79
CA SER A 329 -1.79 -4.95 -31.88
C SER A 329 -1.15 -5.29 -30.53
N ALA A 330 -1.75 -4.83 -29.44
CA ALA A 330 -1.25 -5.12 -28.10
C ALA A 330 -1.53 -6.57 -27.69
N PRO A 331 -0.60 -7.23 -26.98
CA PRO A 331 -0.87 -8.55 -26.41
C PRO A 331 -2.00 -8.53 -25.38
N ALA A 332 -2.90 -9.51 -25.46
CA ALA A 332 -3.98 -9.69 -24.49
C ALA A 332 -3.46 -10.33 -23.20
N LEU A 333 -3.08 -9.53 -22.21
CA LEU A 333 -2.56 -10.00 -20.92
C LEU A 333 -3.64 -10.27 -19.87
N THR A 334 -4.92 -10.04 -20.18
CA THR A 334 -6.03 -10.26 -19.25
C THR A 334 -6.22 -11.73 -18.87
N GLY A 335 -6.93 -11.97 -17.76
CA GLY A 335 -7.35 -13.31 -17.32
C GLY A 335 -6.44 -13.96 -16.27
N LEU A 336 -5.41 -13.27 -15.80
CA LEU A 336 -4.69 -13.66 -14.59
C LEU A 336 -5.50 -13.25 -13.36
N THR A 337 -5.62 -14.14 -12.38
CA THR A 337 -6.28 -13.88 -11.09
C THR A 337 -5.40 -14.33 -9.94
N VAL A 338 -5.46 -13.63 -8.81
CA VAL A 338 -4.76 -13.99 -7.58
C VAL A 338 -5.76 -13.90 -6.42
N GLN A 339 -5.98 -15.01 -5.72
CA GLN A 339 -6.97 -15.12 -4.64
C GLN A 339 -8.37 -14.61 -5.04
N GLY A 340 -8.79 -14.87 -6.28
CA GLY A 340 -10.07 -14.43 -6.84
C GLY A 340 -10.08 -13.01 -7.41
N ASP A 341 -9.13 -12.14 -7.03
CA ASP A 341 -9.03 -10.80 -7.58
C ASP A 341 -8.39 -10.83 -8.99
N PRO A 342 -8.95 -10.13 -9.99
CA PRO A 342 -8.32 -10.00 -11.29
C PRO A 342 -7.02 -9.18 -11.21
N VAL A 343 -6.04 -9.54 -12.03
CA VAL A 343 -4.79 -8.78 -12.16
C VAL A 343 -4.85 -7.86 -13.37
N ARG A 344 -4.74 -6.55 -13.13
CA ARG A 344 -4.65 -5.52 -14.17
C ARG A 344 -3.22 -5.34 -14.65
N TRP A 345 -3.02 -5.20 -15.95
CA TRP A 345 -1.71 -4.91 -16.53
C TRP A 345 -1.64 -3.44 -16.91
N LEU A 346 -0.75 -2.68 -16.27
CA LEU A 346 -0.54 -1.27 -16.60
C LEU A 346 0.72 -1.12 -17.46
N TRP A 347 0.52 -0.66 -18.68
CA TRP A 347 1.54 -0.40 -19.68
C TRP A 347 2.19 0.96 -19.44
N LEU A 348 3.52 0.97 -19.38
CA LEU A 348 4.34 2.16 -19.19
C LEU A 348 4.56 2.87 -20.52
N VAL A 349 4.08 4.10 -20.64
CA VAL A 349 4.33 4.97 -21.79
C VAL A 349 5.17 6.18 -21.34
N PRO A 350 6.40 6.36 -21.83
CA PRO A 350 7.23 7.52 -21.52
C PRO A 350 6.55 8.85 -21.86
N ILE A 351 6.63 9.81 -20.94
CA ILE A 351 6.12 11.17 -21.12
C ILE A 351 7.17 12.22 -20.76
N THR A 352 7.08 13.40 -21.37
CA THR A 352 7.90 14.58 -21.06
C THR A 352 7.41 15.31 -19.81
N GLY A 353 8.21 16.25 -19.31
CA GLY A 353 7.80 17.16 -18.24
C GLY A 353 6.65 18.10 -18.63
N GLU A 354 6.49 18.44 -19.91
CA GLU A 354 5.33 19.20 -20.41
C GLU A 354 4.07 18.32 -20.39
N GLU A 355 4.15 17.10 -20.91
CA GLU A 355 3.04 16.13 -20.94
C GLU A 355 2.58 15.77 -19.52
N HIS A 356 3.51 15.58 -18.58
CA HIS A 356 3.16 15.38 -17.17
C HIS A 356 2.39 16.58 -16.58
N ARG A 357 2.85 17.81 -16.84
CA ARG A 357 2.14 19.02 -16.37
C ARG A 357 0.76 19.14 -17.02
N PHE A 358 0.65 18.86 -18.31
CA PHE A 358 -0.62 18.84 -19.04
C PHE A 358 -1.60 17.82 -18.46
N ALA A 359 -1.17 16.59 -18.16
CA ALA A 359 -2.05 15.61 -17.51
C ALA A 359 -2.52 16.06 -16.12
N LYS A 360 -1.69 16.79 -15.35
CA LYS A 360 -2.08 17.34 -14.05
C LYS A 360 -3.10 18.50 -14.17
N SER A 361 -3.08 19.27 -15.25
CA SER A 361 -4.03 20.38 -15.48
C SER A 361 -5.31 19.94 -16.18
N ASP A 362 -5.21 19.11 -17.20
CA ASP A 362 -6.29 18.80 -18.15
C ASP A 362 -6.79 17.35 -18.04
N GLY A 363 -6.12 16.51 -17.24
CA GLY A 363 -6.45 15.10 -17.03
C GLY A 363 -5.73 14.16 -18.00
N SER A 364 -5.59 12.91 -17.57
CA SER A 364 -4.87 11.86 -18.31
C SER A 364 -5.53 11.50 -19.63
N ASP A 365 -6.87 11.50 -19.70
CA ASP A 365 -7.60 11.24 -20.95
C ASP A 365 -7.37 12.32 -22.01
N ALA A 366 -7.24 13.59 -21.60
CA ALA A 366 -6.87 14.67 -22.51
C ALA A 366 -5.44 14.46 -23.03
N LEU A 367 -4.51 14.05 -22.17
CA LEU A 367 -3.15 13.70 -22.58
C LEU A 367 -3.15 12.54 -23.58
N VAL A 368 -3.89 11.45 -23.31
CA VAL A 368 -3.96 10.30 -24.22
C VAL A 368 -4.45 10.71 -25.60
N ARG A 369 -5.51 11.53 -25.69
CA ARG A 369 -6.00 12.05 -26.98
C ARG A 369 -4.93 12.87 -27.71
N ARG A 370 -4.22 13.74 -26.99
CA ARG A 370 -3.13 14.56 -27.56
C ARG A 370 -2.00 13.69 -28.09
N LEU A 371 -1.55 12.70 -27.30
CA LEU A 371 -0.51 11.75 -27.70
C LEU A 371 -0.91 10.93 -28.93
N ALA A 372 -2.15 10.44 -28.97
CA ALA A 372 -2.68 9.70 -30.11
C ALA A 372 -2.69 10.56 -31.40
N GLN A 373 -3.12 11.83 -31.30
CA GLN A 373 -3.10 12.77 -32.44
C GLN A 373 -1.69 13.08 -32.94
N GLN A 374 -0.69 13.03 -32.06
CA GLN A 374 0.72 13.19 -32.41
C GLN A 374 1.35 11.92 -32.98
N GLY A 375 0.59 10.83 -33.11
CA GLY A 375 1.10 9.54 -33.56
C GLY A 375 2.05 8.89 -32.55
N ARG A 376 1.93 9.22 -31.25
CA ARG A 376 2.75 8.62 -30.19
C ARG A 376 2.55 7.11 -30.20
N SER A 377 3.66 6.37 -30.24
CA SER A 377 3.67 4.92 -30.11
C SER A 377 3.61 4.47 -28.63
N TRP A 378 2.88 3.39 -28.35
CA TRP A 378 2.96 2.69 -27.04
C TRP A 378 4.16 1.72 -26.95
N VAL A 379 4.80 1.42 -28.08
CA VAL A 379 6.08 0.69 -28.13
C VAL A 379 7.23 1.71 -28.04
N VAL A 380 8.07 1.56 -27.02
CA VAL A 380 9.21 2.45 -26.72
C VAL A 380 10.41 2.10 -27.59
N SER A 381 10.92 3.07 -28.34
CA SER A 381 12.03 2.89 -29.29
C SER A 381 13.29 3.70 -29.00
#